data_AF-X1PJZ5-F1
#
_entry.id   AF-X1PJZ5-F1
#
_cell.length_a   1.000
_cell.length_b   1.000
_cell.length_c   1.000
_cell.angle_alpha   90.00
_cell.angle_beta   90.00
_cell.angle_gamma   90.00
#
_symmetry.space_group_name_H-M   'P 1'
#
loop_
_entity.id
_entity.type
_entity.pdbx_description
1 polymer ?
#
loop_
_entity_poly.entity_id
_entity_poly.type
_entity_poly.pdbx_seq_one_letter_code
_entity_poly.pdbx_strand_id
1 'polypeptide(L)'
;PGKTTLIKVLCTLILPTAGHARVNGYDLQQERAIRASVGLVAGDERSFYWRLTGRDNLVFFGRLHGLGRWRAAERAEELMAQVGLAEVADRWFQTYSTGMRQRLAIARGILHAPAILFMDEPTLSLDPNATRRIHALIHDELVGR
;
A
#
# COMPACT_ATOMS: atom_id res chain seq x y z
N PRO A 1 9.23 4.43 -18.40
CA PRO A 1 10.54 5.11 -18.25
C PRO A 1 10.49 6.18 -17.13
N GLY A 2 11.45 6.18 -16.20
CA GLY A 2 11.66 7.22 -15.17
C GLY A 2 10.67 7.24 -13.99
N LYS A 3 9.37 7.01 -14.22
CA LYS A 3 8.30 7.14 -13.21
C LYS A 3 8.52 6.27 -11.97
N THR A 4 8.73 4.97 -12.16
CA THR A 4 8.96 4.03 -11.05
C THR A 4 10.22 4.39 -10.25
N THR A 5 11.28 4.84 -10.93
CA THR A 5 12.51 5.32 -10.28
C THR A 5 12.25 6.56 -9.44
N LEU A 6 11.51 7.53 -9.99
CA LEU A 6 11.11 8.74 -9.25
C LEU A 6 10.30 8.40 -8.01
N ILE A 7 9.27 7.54 -8.13
CA ILE A 7 8.46 7.10 -6.99
C ILE A 7 9.34 6.44 -5.92
N LYS A 8 10.29 5.58 -6.31
CA LYS A 8 11.23 4.95 -5.38
C LYS A 8 12.12 5.97 -4.66
N VAL A 9 12.59 7.01 -5.34
CA VAL A 9 13.34 8.13 -4.72
C VAL A 9 12.46 8.86 -3.70
N LEU A 10 11.23 9.23 -4.08
CA LEU A 10 10.31 9.95 -3.20
C LEU A 10 9.86 9.11 -1.99
N CYS A 11 9.85 7.78 -2.11
CA CYS A 11 9.60 6.87 -1.00
C CYS A 11 10.89 6.52 -0.20
N THR A 12 12.04 7.12 -0.52
CA THR A 12 13.36 6.83 0.08
C THR A 12 13.81 5.36 -0.07
N LEU A 13 13.31 4.66 -1.08
CA LEU A 13 13.72 3.30 -1.39
C LEU A 13 15.05 3.24 -2.15
N ILE A 14 15.39 4.32 -2.86
CA ILE A 14 16.68 4.52 -3.53
C ILE A 14 17.11 5.98 -3.34
N LEU A 15 18.42 6.23 -3.30
CA LEU A 15 18.96 7.58 -3.21
C LEU A 15 19.10 8.20 -4.61
N PRO A 16 18.82 9.51 -4.78
CA PRO A 16 19.14 10.21 -6.02
C PRO A 16 20.66 10.38 -6.14
N THR A 17 21.18 10.32 -7.37
CA THR A 17 22.61 10.59 -7.63
C THR A 17 22.98 12.04 -7.36
N ALA A 18 22.06 12.96 -7.63
CA ALA A 18 22.20 14.40 -7.38
C ALA A 18 20.82 15.06 -7.26
N GLY A 19 20.80 16.28 -6.72
CA GLY A 19 19.58 17.06 -6.53
C GLY A 19 18.92 16.85 -5.16
N HIS A 20 17.81 17.55 -4.94
CA HIS A 20 17.07 17.55 -3.68
C HIS A 20 15.57 17.43 -3.94
N ALA A 21 14.86 16.82 -3.00
CA ALA A 21 13.40 16.78 -3.01
C ALA A 21 12.87 16.85 -1.58
N ARG A 22 11.62 17.28 -1.44
CA ARG A 22 10.90 17.23 -0.17
C ARG A 22 9.60 16.48 -0.35
N VAL A 23 9.24 15.67 0.64
CA VAL A 23 8.01 14.87 0.64
C VAL A 23 7.28 15.10 1.95
N ASN A 24 6.04 15.60 1.85
CA ASN A 24 5.25 16.02 3.01
C ASN A 24 6.01 16.98 3.96
N GLY A 25 6.79 17.90 3.40
CA GLY A 25 7.61 18.87 4.14
C GLY A 25 8.97 18.35 4.61
N TYR A 26 9.24 17.04 4.52
CA TYR A 26 10.48 16.41 4.96
C TYR A 26 11.53 16.36 3.85
N ASP A 27 12.80 16.62 4.18
CA ASP A 27 13.92 16.36 3.27
C ASP A 27 14.16 14.85 3.10
N LEU A 28 14.71 14.41 1.96
CA LEU A 28 15.00 12.99 1.69
C LEU A 28 15.91 12.34 2.74
N GLN A 29 16.72 13.11 3.47
CA GLN A 29 17.53 12.62 4.60
C GLN A 29 16.67 12.16 5.79
N GLN A 30 15.42 12.60 5.90
CA GLN A 30 14.49 12.28 6.99
C GLN A 30 13.65 11.04 6.66
N GLU A 31 14.30 9.95 6.24
CA GLU A 31 13.66 8.77 5.67
C GLU A 31 12.52 8.20 6.52
N ARG A 32 12.70 8.12 7.84
CA ARG A 32 11.70 7.54 8.74
C ARG A 32 10.41 8.37 8.75
N ALA A 33 10.51 9.70 8.74
CA ALA A 33 9.37 10.59 8.69
C ALA A 33 8.65 10.48 7.34
N ILE A 34 9.41 10.41 6.24
CA ILE A 34 8.85 10.19 4.91
C ILE A 34 8.10 8.86 4.85
N ARG A 35 8.75 7.73 5.19
CA ARG A 35 8.15 6.38 5.15
C ARG A 35 6.92 6.24 6.05
N ALA A 36 6.86 6.97 7.15
CA ALA A 36 5.66 7.01 8.00
C ALA A 36 4.52 7.82 7.36
N SER A 37 4.85 8.85 6.58
CA SER A 37 3.86 9.73 5.93
C SER A 37 3.39 9.27 4.54
N VAL A 38 4.10 8.33 3.91
CA VAL A 38 3.80 7.87 2.54
C VAL A 38 3.36 6.40 2.51
N GLY A 39 2.40 6.11 1.64
CA GLY A 39 2.03 4.76 1.23
C GLY A 39 2.51 4.47 -0.19
N LEU A 40 2.82 3.20 -0.48
CA LEU A 40 3.25 2.77 -1.80
C LEU A 40 2.44 1.57 -2.31
N VAL A 41 1.70 1.79 -3.38
CA VAL A 41 1.07 0.74 -4.19
C VAL A 41 1.99 0.45 -5.37
N ALA A 42 2.74 -0.64 -5.26
CA ALA A 42 3.61 -1.14 -6.32
C ALA A 42 3.00 -2.38 -6.95
N GLY A 43 2.96 -2.44 -8.28
CA GLY A 43 2.43 -3.59 -9.05
C GLY A 43 3.33 -4.83 -9.06
N ASP A 44 4.47 -4.83 -8.38
CA ASP A 44 5.38 -5.98 -8.27
C ASP A 44 4.90 -6.99 -7.21
N GLU A 45 4.70 -8.24 -7.67
CA GLU A 45 4.30 -9.41 -6.89
C GLU A 45 5.28 -9.80 -5.76
N ARG A 46 6.53 -9.33 -5.81
CA ARG A 46 7.57 -9.61 -4.80
C ARG A 46 7.44 -8.79 -3.52
N SER A 47 6.48 -7.87 -3.46
CA SER A 47 6.32 -6.99 -2.31
C SER A 47 5.49 -7.59 -1.16
N PHE A 48 5.04 -8.84 -1.27
CA PHE A 48 4.30 -9.59 -0.25
C PHE A 48 4.98 -10.91 0.11
N TYR A 49 4.64 -11.47 1.28
CA TYR A 49 5.08 -12.80 1.69
C TYR A 49 4.13 -13.87 1.14
N TRP A 50 4.63 -14.68 0.21
CA TRP A 50 3.80 -15.60 -0.58
C TRP A 50 3.18 -16.75 0.22
N ARG A 51 3.85 -17.15 1.32
CA ARG A 51 3.42 -18.22 2.22
C ARG A 51 2.50 -17.74 3.35
N LEU A 52 2.24 -16.44 3.44
CA LEU A 52 1.28 -15.86 4.37
C LEU A 52 -0.08 -15.68 3.70
N THR A 53 -1.14 -15.67 4.51
CA THR A 53 -2.48 -15.31 4.04
C THR A 53 -2.56 -13.83 3.66
N GLY A 54 -3.63 -13.40 2.99
CA GLY A 54 -3.84 -11.97 2.73
C GLY A 54 -3.92 -11.17 4.03
N ARG A 55 -4.65 -11.70 5.02
CA ARG A 55 -4.79 -11.13 6.37
C ARG A 55 -3.43 -10.99 7.06
N ASP A 56 -2.66 -12.08 7.12
CA ASP A 56 -1.36 -12.10 7.79
C ASP A 56 -0.36 -11.14 7.14
N ASN A 57 -0.41 -10.99 5.81
CA ASN A 57 0.40 -10.01 5.12
C ASN A 57 0.09 -8.58 5.60
N LEU A 58 -1.19 -8.19 5.68
CA LEU A 58 -1.56 -6.86 6.18
C LEU A 58 -1.19 -6.69 7.66
N VAL A 59 -1.40 -7.70 8.50
CA VAL A 59 -0.97 -7.63 9.91
C VAL A 59 0.54 -7.43 10.01
N PHE A 60 1.32 -8.17 9.21
CA PHE A 60 2.77 -8.05 9.16
C PHE A 60 3.21 -6.62 8.80
N PHE A 61 2.71 -6.08 7.68
CA PHE A 61 3.07 -4.73 7.25
C PHE A 61 2.59 -3.67 8.23
N GLY A 62 1.42 -3.86 8.84
CA GLY A 62 0.89 -2.93 9.85
C GLY A 62 1.83 -2.82 11.04
N ARG A 63 2.34 -3.96 11.51
CA ARG A 63 3.34 -3.99 12.58
C ARG A 63 4.67 -3.36 12.17
N LEU A 64 5.11 -3.55 10.91
CA LEU A 64 6.31 -2.90 10.38
C LEU A 64 6.16 -1.37 10.36
N HIS A 65 4.95 -0.86 10.09
CA HIS A 65 4.61 0.55 10.16
C HIS A 65 4.30 1.06 11.58
N GLY A 66 4.56 0.25 12.62
CA GLY A 66 4.42 0.65 14.01
C GLY A 66 3.02 0.50 14.60
N LEU A 67 2.06 -0.10 13.88
CA LEU A 67 0.77 -0.46 14.48
C LEU A 67 0.98 -1.56 15.53
N GLY A 68 0.38 -1.38 16.70
CA GLY A 68 0.32 -2.42 17.73
C GLY A 68 -0.42 -3.67 17.21
N ARG A 69 -0.17 -4.83 17.82
CA ARG A 69 -0.75 -6.13 17.39
C ARG A 69 -2.27 -6.05 17.15
N TRP A 70 -3.01 -5.50 18.12
CA TRP A 70 -4.47 -5.42 18.06
C TRP A 70 -4.94 -4.48 16.96
N ARG A 71 -4.35 -3.29 16.87
CA ARG A 71 -4.69 -2.30 15.84
C ARG A 71 -4.34 -2.78 14.43
N ALA A 72 -3.22 -3.50 14.27
CA ALA A 72 -2.83 -4.08 12.99
C ALA A 72 -3.82 -5.16 12.53
N ALA A 73 -4.32 -6.00 13.45
CA ALA A 73 -5.34 -7.00 13.15
C ALA A 73 -6.68 -6.36 12.78
N GLU A 74 -7.16 -5.42 13.59
CA GLU A 74 -8.40 -4.68 13.34
C GLU A 74 -8.35 -3.96 11.97
N ARG A 75 -7.27 -3.23 11.71
CA ARG A 75 -7.09 -2.51 10.45
C ARG A 75 -6.97 -3.45 9.25
N ALA A 76 -6.36 -4.62 9.42
CA ALA A 76 -6.33 -5.63 8.36
C ALA A 76 -7.74 -6.11 8.01
N GLU A 77 -8.60 -6.37 9.01
CA GLU A 77 -10.00 -6.77 8.76
C GLU A 77 -10.79 -5.70 8.01
N GLU A 78 -10.73 -4.47 8.49
CA GLU A 78 -11.40 -3.32 7.86
C GLU A 78 -11.04 -3.23 6.38
N LEU A 79 -9.74 -3.25 6.09
CA LEU A 79 -9.24 -3.09 4.73
C LEU A 79 -9.56 -4.29 3.86
N MET A 80 -9.46 -5.52 4.38
CA MET A 80 -9.85 -6.73 3.64
C MET A 80 -11.32 -6.67 3.24
N ALA A 81 -12.21 -6.18 4.11
CA ALA A 81 -13.60 -5.96 3.76
C ALA A 81 -13.77 -4.87 2.70
N GLN A 82 -13.13 -3.70 2.89
CA GLN A 82 -13.25 -2.55 1.98
C GLN A 82 -12.72 -2.85 0.56
N VAL A 83 -11.63 -3.61 0.44
CA VAL A 83 -11.13 -4.03 -0.88
C VAL A 83 -11.81 -5.30 -1.42
N GLY A 84 -12.83 -5.82 -0.74
CA GLY A 84 -13.63 -6.97 -1.18
C GLY A 84 -12.85 -8.29 -1.19
N LEU A 85 -11.98 -8.51 -0.22
CA LEU A 85 -11.15 -9.71 -0.04
C LEU A 85 -11.46 -10.48 1.26
N ALA A 86 -12.48 -10.10 2.03
CA ALA A 86 -12.84 -10.75 3.30
C ALA A 86 -13.02 -12.28 3.18
N GLU A 87 -13.81 -12.75 2.20
CA GLU A 87 -14.11 -14.17 1.96
C GLU A 87 -12.89 -15.04 1.60
N VAL A 88 -11.79 -14.39 1.21
CA VAL A 88 -10.56 -15.05 0.76
C VAL A 88 -9.38 -14.72 1.68
N ALA A 89 -9.63 -14.04 2.79
CA ALA A 89 -8.59 -13.44 3.63
C ALA A 89 -7.59 -14.46 4.19
N ASP A 90 -8.07 -15.67 4.46
CA ASP A 90 -7.29 -16.77 5.04
C ASP A 90 -6.70 -17.70 3.97
N ARG A 91 -6.88 -17.39 2.68
CA ARG A 91 -6.18 -18.08 1.60
C ARG A 91 -4.76 -17.55 1.47
N TRP A 92 -3.82 -18.42 1.12
CA TRP A 92 -2.44 -18.00 0.87
C TRP A 92 -2.36 -16.99 -0.27
N PHE A 93 -1.56 -15.94 -0.08
CA PHE A 93 -1.39 -14.88 -1.07
C PHE A 93 -0.98 -15.40 -2.45
N GLN A 94 -0.14 -16.43 -2.51
CA GLN A 94 0.29 -17.03 -3.78
C GLN A 94 -0.89 -17.52 -4.65
N THR A 95 -2.04 -17.84 -4.05
CA THR A 95 -3.25 -18.30 -4.76
C THR A 95 -4.14 -17.16 -5.26
N TYR A 96 -3.81 -15.90 -4.94
CA TYR A 96 -4.60 -14.74 -5.35
C TYR A 96 -4.44 -14.50 -6.85
N SER A 97 -5.54 -14.18 -7.53
CA SER A 97 -5.49 -13.66 -8.91
C SER A 97 -4.78 -12.30 -8.95
N THR A 98 -4.31 -11.88 -10.12
CA THR A 98 -3.65 -10.57 -10.28
C THR A 98 -4.50 -9.42 -9.74
N GLY A 99 -5.82 -9.41 -10.01
CA GLY A 99 -6.72 -8.39 -9.47
C GLY A 99 -6.91 -8.46 -7.94
N MET A 100 -6.84 -9.65 -7.33
CA MET A 100 -6.82 -9.80 -5.87
C MET A 100 -5.51 -9.27 -5.27
N ARG A 101 -4.37 -9.59 -5.89
CA ARG A 101 -3.05 -9.08 -5.48
C ARG A 101 -3.01 -7.55 -5.55
N GLN A 102 -3.54 -6.97 -6.62
CA GLN A 102 -3.62 -5.53 -6.81
C GLN A 102 -4.47 -4.86 -5.72
N ARG A 103 -5.64 -5.42 -5.40
CA ARG A 103 -6.50 -4.92 -4.31
C ARG A 103 -5.81 -5.01 -2.93
N LEU A 104 -5.06 -6.10 -2.67
CA LEU A 104 -4.27 -6.22 -1.45
C LEU A 104 -3.12 -5.21 -1.40
N ALA A 105 -2.45 -4.94 -2.53
CA ALA A 105 -1.41 -3.91 -2.65
C ALA A 105 -1.96 -2.52 -2.30
N ILE A 106 -3.18 -2.22 -2.73
CA ILE A 106 -3.87 -0.97 -2.38
C ILE A 106 -4.17 -0.93 -0.89
N ALA A 107 -4.75 -1.99 -0.31
CA ALA A 107 -4.99 -2.10 1.13
C ALA A 107 -3.70 -1.87 1.94
N ARG A 108 -2.59 -2.50 1.56
CA ARG A 108 -1.28 -2.28 2.19
C ARG A 108 -0.83 -0.82 2.09
N GLY A 109 -1.05 -0.18 0.94
CA GLY A 109 -0.67 1.21 0.70
C GLY A 109 -1.34 2.19 1.67
N ILE A 110 -2.60 1.96 2.03
CA ILE A 110 -3.38 2.81 2.95
C ILE A 110 -3.40 2.31 4.41
N LEU A 111 -2.69 1.22 4.68
CA LEU A 111 -2.76 0.46 5.92
C LEU A 111 -2.42 1.29 7.16
N HIS A 112 -1.31 2.03 7.10
CA HIS A 112 -0.84 2.89 8.18
C HIS A 112 -1.35 4.32 8.08
N ALA A 113 -2.43 4.52 7.33
CA ALA A 113 -3.10 5.81 7.21
C ALA A 113 -2.18 6.95 6.72
N PRO A 114 -1.42 6.77 5.61
CA PRO A 114 -0.47 7.77 5.14
C PRO A 114 -1.14 9.08 4.72
N ALA A 115 -0.37 10.16 4.71
CA ALA A 115 -0.78 11.46 4.17
C ALA A 115 -0.69 11.52 2.64
N ILE A 116 0.26 10.77 2.05
CA ILE A 116 0.48 10.72 0.60
C ILE A 116 0.48 9.27 0.14
N LEU A 117 -0.29 8.94 -0.90
CA LEU A 117 -0.27 7.61 -1.51
C LEU A 117 0.37 7.67 -2.89
N PHE A 118 1.53 7.04 -3.05
CA PHE A 118 2.17 6.85 -4.36
C PHE A 118 1.66 5.58 -5.02
N MET A 119 1.30 5.69 -6.29
CA MET A 119 0.75 4.58 -7.08
C MET A 119 1.31 4.57 -8.49
N ASP A 120 1.85 3.42 -8.90
CA ASP A 120 2.27 3.19 -10.29
C ASP A 120 1.34 2.14 -10.93
N GLU A 121 0.50 2.59 -11.86
CA GLU A 121 -0.49 1.75 -12.57
C GLU A 121 -1.41 0.93 -11.65
N PRO A 122 -2.00 1.52 -10.59
CA PRO A 122 -2.64 0.77 -9.50
C PRO A 122 -3.95 0.05 -9.86
N THR A 123 -4.51 0.29 -11.04
CA THR A 123 -5.83 -0.22 -11.45
C THR A 123 -5.77 -1.03 -12.74
N LEU A 124 -4.58 -1.25 -13.31
CA LEU A 124 -4.42 -1.90 -14.62
C LEU A 124 -5.03 -3.31 -14.69
N SER A 125 -5.00 -4.05 -13.58
CA SER A 125 -5.51 -5.43 -13.49
C SER A 125 -6.94 -5.53 -12.93
N LEU A 126 -7.67 -4.42 -12.83
CA LEU A 126 -9.01 -4.37 -12.26
C LEU A 126 -10.06 -4.10 -13.33
N ASP A 127 -11.24 -4.71 -13.19
CA ASP A 127 -12.39 -4.37 -14.02
C ASP A 127 -12.90 -2.95 -13.71
N PRO A 128 -13.73 -2.34 -14.58
CA PRO A 128 -14.21 -0.97 -14.39
C PRO A 128 -14.98 -0.75 -13.07
N ASN A 129 -15.75 -1.73 -12.61
CA ASN A 129 -16.50 -1.61 -11.36
C ASN A 129 -15.57 -1.68 -10.15
N ALA A 130 -14.60 -2.60 -10.16
CA ALA A 130 -13.56 -2.67 -9.13
C ALA A 130 -12.73 -1.39 -9.08
N THR A 131 -12.36 -0.83 -10.23
CA THR A 131 -11.63 0.44 -10.34
C THR A 131 -12.39 1.58 -9.66
N ARG A 132 -13.69 1.75 -9.95
CA ARG A 132 -14.51 2.80 -9.31
C ARG A 132 -14.60 2.63 -7.79
N ARG A 133 -14.79 1.41 -7.29
CA ARG A 133 -14.82 1.14 -5.83
C ARG A 133 -13.50 1.50 -5.16
N ILE A 134 -12.38 1.14 -5.77
CA ILE A 134 -11.05 1.47 -5.25
C ILE A 134 -10.81 2.98 -5.26
N HIS A 135 -11.22 3.70 -6.31
CA HIS A 135 -11.10 5.16 -6.34
C HIS A 135 -11.89 5.82 -5.21
N ALA A 136 -13.12 5.36 -4.96
CA ALA A 136 -13.94 5.85 -3.84
C ALA A 136 -13.27 5.56 -2.50
N LEU A 137 -12.79 4.33 -2.29
CA LEU A 137 -12.06 3.96 -1.07
C LEU A 137 -10.83 4.85 -0.83
N ILE A 138 -10.01 5.07 -1.85
CA ILE A 138 -8.80 5.89 -1.74
C ILE A 138 -9.17 7.35 -1.40
N HIS A 139 -10.24 7.86 -2.01
CA HIS A 139 -10.75 9.20 -1.72
C HIS A 139 -11.18 9.31 -0.26
N ASP A 140 -11.97 8.37 0.25
CA ASP A 140 -12.47 8.39 1.62
C ASP A 140 -11.32 8.27 2.63
N GLU A 141 -10.30 7.46 2.33
CA GLU A 141 -9.15 7.25 3.21
C GLU A 141 -8.14 8.39 3.23
N LEU A 142 -8.05 9.20 2.18
CA LEU A 142 -7.05 10.29 2.08
C LEU A 142 -7.64 11.70 2.21
N VAL A 143 -8.88 11.90 1.76
CA VAL A 143 -9.54 13.21 1.69
C VAL A 143 -10.67 13.32 2.70
N GLY A 144 -11.36 12.21 3.00
CA GLY A 144 -12.50 12.17 3.92
C GLY A 144 -12.14 12.25 5.41
N ARG A 145 -10.90 12.61 5.75
CA ARG A 145 -10.40 12.71 7.14
C ARG A 145 -10.41 14.13 7.65
#